data_AF-J9EWH7-F1
#
_entry.id   AF-J9EWH7-F1
#
_cell.length_a   1.000
_cell.length_b   1.000
_cell.length_c   1.000
_cell.angle_alpha   90.00
_cell.angle_beta   90.00
_cell.angle_gamma   90.00
#
_symmetry.space_group_name_H-M   'P 1'
#
loop_
_entity.id
_entity.type
_entity.pdbx_description
1 polymer ?
#
loop_
_entity_poly.entity_id
_entity_poly.type
_entity_poly.pdbx_seq_one_letter_code
_entity_poly.pdbx_strand_id
1 'polypeptide(L)'
;MNGVPLQVVLYMIAWFFSYTTANSGSNYPWDLNAACQPYIEDFAEASSKMIRCAASYSSPPKVCTYCTEEYISLKQIEYKLHKLEDLSSRDNITCNRVIYESYLISYVSE
;
A
#
# COMPACT_ATOMS: atom_id res chain seq x y z
N MET A 1 -38.88 33.08 -4.88
CA MET A 1 -38.10 32.22 -5.80
C MET A 1 -36.87 33.01 -6.21
N ASN A 2 -35.80 32.92 -5.42
CA ASN A 2 -34.57 33.70 -5.65
C ASN A 2 -33.65 32.85 -6.54
N GLY A 3 -33.61 33.19 -7.83
CA GLY A 3 -32.80 32.50 -8.82
C GLY A 3 -31.32 32.71 -8.54
N VAL A 4 -30.58 31.63 -8.35
CA VAL A 4 -29.12 31.66 -8.30
C VAL A 4 -28.62 32.14 -9.67
N PRO A 5 -27.75 33.17 -9.74
CA PRO A 5 -27.27 33.69 -11.00
C PRO A 5 -26.50 32.60 -11.77
N LEU A 6 -26.82 32.44 -13.06
CA LEU A 6 -26.27 31.44 -13.97
C LEU A 6 -24.72 31.41 -13.97
N GLN A 7 -24.11 32.57 -13.69
CA GLN A 7 -22.67 32.74 -13.61
C GLN A 7 -22.04 31.99 -12.43
N VAL A 8 -22.72 31.90 -11.28
CA VAL A 8 -22.25 31.14 -10.11
C VAL A 8 -22.31 29.63 -10.40
N VAL A 9 -23.34 29.18 -11.11
CA VAL A 9 -23.48 27.77 -11.52
C VAL A 9 -22.34 27.38 -12.48
N LEU A 10 -22.01 28.26 -13.44
CA LEU A 10 -20.90 28.04 -14.38
C LEU A 10 -19.52 27.99 -13.69
N TYR A 11 -19.28 28.83 -12.69
CA TYR A 11 -18.04 28.79 -11.91
C TYR A 11 -17.89 27.47 -11.15
N MET A 12 -18.97 26.97 -10.56
CA MET A 12 -18.95 25.69 -9.87
C MET A 12 -18.68 24.54 -10.84
N ILE A 13 -19.36 24.52 -11.99
CA ILE A 13 -19.17 23.49 -13.02
C ILE A 13 -17.73 23.51 -13.57
N ALA A 14 -17.13 24.69 -13.80
CA ALA A 14 -15.74 24.80 -14.26
C ALA A 14 -14.73 24.28 -13.22
N TRP A 15 -14.99 24.49 -11.93
CA TRP A 15 -14.21 23.88 -10.84
C TRP A 15 -14.37 22.35 -10.79
N PHE A 16 -15.58 21.82 -11.03
CA PHE A 16 -15.81 20.39 -11.08
C PHE A 16 -15.17 19.71 -12.30
N PHE A 17 -15.20 20.33 -13.49
CA PHE A 17 -14.56 19.77 -14.70
C PHE A 17 -13.02 19.73 -14.63
N SER A 18 -12.41 20.63 -13.84
CA SER A 18 -10.96 20.60 -13.60
C SER A 18 -10.51 19.39 -12.77
N TYR A 19 -11.43 18.74 -12.04
CA TYR A 19 -11.12 17.56 -11.21
C TYR A 19 -11.21 16.25 -11.99
N THR A 20 -11.96 16.20 -13.11
CA THR A 20 -12.19 14.96 -13.86
C THR A 20 -11.15 14.68 -14.96
N THR A 21 -10.25 15.61 -15.24
CA THR A 21 -9.20 15.46 -16.29
C THR A 21 -7.78 15.38 -15.72
N ALA A 22 -7.62 14.84 -14.51
CA ALA A 22 -6.32 14.44 -13.96
C ALA A 22 -6.29 12.92 -13.72
N ASN A 23 -6.62 12.13 -14.74
CA ASN A 23 -6.30 10.70 -14.77
C ASN A 23 -5.39 10.38 -15.96
N SER A 24 -4.40 11.24 -16.19
CA SER A 24 -3.17 10.82 -16.85
C SER A 24 -2.38 10.07 -15.80
N GLY A 25 -2.30 8.74 -15.92
CA GLY A 25 -1.47 7.87 -15.06
C GLY A 25 -0.09 8.47 -14.89
N SER A 26 0.05 9.17 -13.77
CA SER A 26 1.22 9.93 -13.40
C SER A 26 2.26 8.92 -12.96
N ASN A 27 3.33 8.83 -13.75
CA ASN A 27 4.47 7.92 -13.58
C ASN A 27 5.24 8.31 -12.32
N TYR A 28 4.63 8.12 -11.16
CA TYR A 28 5.25 8.40 -9.88
C TYR A 28 6.09 7.20 -9.48
N PRO A 29 7.30 7.40 -8.93
CA PRO A 29 8.17 6.30 -8.51
C PRO A 29 7.56 5.41 -7.42
N TRP A 30 6.46 5.85 -6.79
CA TRP A 30 5.69 5.11 -5.80
C TRP A 30 4.45 4.40 -6.36
N ASP A 31 4.16 4.53 -7.67
CA ASP A 31 3.02 3.86 -8.30
C ASP A 31 3.34 2.37 -8.46
N LEU A 32 2.72 1.58 -7.60
CA LEU A 32 2.92 0.15 -7.54
C LEU A 32 2.18 -0.49 -8.73
N ASN A 33 2.90 -0.64 -9.84
CA ASN A 33 2.36 -1.31 -11.02
C ASN A 33 1.79 -2.70 -10.66
N ALA A 34 0.78 -3.14 -11.42
CA ALA A 34 0.05 -4.40 -11.18
C ALA A 34 0.94 -5.65 -10.98
N ALA A 35 2.17 -5.66 -11.48
CA ALA A 35 3.12 -6.75 -11.31
C ALA A 35 3.62 -6.91 -9.86
N CYS A 36 3.83 -5.81 -9.11
CA CYS A 36 4.32 -5.86 -7.73
C CYS A 36 3.17 -5.84 -6.70
N GLN A 37 1.98 -5.39 -7.11
CA GLN A 37 0.78 -5.30 -6.29
C GLN A 37 0.42 -6.56 -5.49
N PRO A 38 0.34 -7.77 -6.08
CA PRO A 38 -0.09 -8.95 -5.32
C PRO A 38 0.85 -9.28 -4.15
N TYR A 39 2.15 -9.01 -4.31
CA TYR A 39 3.13 -9.28 -3.27
C TYR A 39 3.01 -8.33 -2.08
N ILE A 40 2.62 -7.07 -2.32
CA ILE A 40 2.33 -6.15 -1.22
C ILE A 40 1.01 -6.52 -0.53
N GLU A 41 -0.01 -6.92 -1.29
CA GLU A 41 -1.29 -7.37 -0.72
C GLU A 41 -1.09 -8.57 0.21
N ASP A 42 -0.31 -9.57 -0.22
CA ASP A 42 0.03 -10.74 0.60
C ASP A 42 0.78 -10.35 1.88
N PHE A 43 1.73 -9.42 1.78
CA PHE A 43 2.48 -8.94 2.95
C PHE A 43 1.59 -8.13 3.91
N ALA A 44 0.73 -7.27 3.37
CA ALA A 44 -0.23 -6.50 4.16
C ALA A 44 -1.19 -7.44 4.91
N GLU A 45 -1.70 -8.48 4.25
CA GLU A 45 -2.55 -9.47 4.90
C GLU A 45 -1.82 -10.19 6.03
N ALA A 46 -0.62 -10.73 5.78
CA ALA A 46 0.17 -11.45 6.78
C ALA A 46 0.54 -10.56 7.98
N SER A 47 0.95 -9.32 7.71
CA SER A 47 1.26 -8.35 8.77
C SER A 47 0.04 -8.04 9.63
N SER A 48 -1.14 -7.91 9.02
CA SER A 48 -2.40 -7.66 9.74
C SER A 48 -2.78 -8.80 10.68
N LYS A 49 -2.55 -10.06 10.26
CA LYS A 49 -2.78 -11.25 11.09
C LYS A 49 -1.83 -11.30 12.28
N MET A 50 -0.54 -11.04 12.06
CA MET A 50 0.45 -10.99 13.13
C MET A 50 0.13 -9.88 14.13
N ILE A 51 -0.16 -8.66 13.67
CA ILE A 51 -0.53 -7.52 14.54
C ILE A 51 -1.80 -7.84 15.33
N ARG A 52 -2.82 -8.43 14.69
CA ARG A 52 -4.06 -8.83 15.35
C ARG A 52 -3.81 -9.87 16.44
N CYS A 53 -2.97 -10.87 16.17
CA CYS A 53 -2.62 -11.87 17.16
C CYS A 53 -1.85 -11.24 18.33
N ALA A 54 -0.84 -10.43 18.03
CA ALA A 54 -0.04 -9.73 19.03
C ALA A 54 -0.91 -8.83 19.91
N ALA A 55 -1.86 -8.08 19.34
CA ALA A 55 -2.80 -7.25 20.10
C ALA A 55 -3.64 -8.08 21.08
N SER A 56 -4.14 -9.24 20.65
CA SER A 56 -4.99 -10.12 21.46
C SER A 56 -4.25 -10.80 22.62
N TYR A 57 -2.96 -11.08 22.45
CA TYR A 57 -2.12 -11.76 23.44
C TYR A 57 -1.05 -10.83 24.06
N SER A 58 -1.22 -9.52 23.93
CA SER A 58 -0.31 -8.51 24.48
C SER A 58 -0.40 -8.42 26.01
N SER A 59 -1.58 -8.66 26.58
CA SER A 59 -1.80 -8.59 28.02
C SER A 59 -2.82 -9.64 28.50
N PRO A 60 -2.41 -10.62 29.31
CA PRO A 60 -1.03 -10.91 29.72
C PRO A 60 -0.16 -11.36 28.52
N PRO A 61 1.16 -11.11 28.53
CA PRO A 61 2.03 -11.31 27.36
C PRO A 61 2.19 -12.80 27.06
N LYS A 62 1.49 -13.27 26.02
CA LYS A 62 1.56 -14.65 25.50
C LYS A 62 1.75 -14.70 23.98
N VAL A 63 2.22 -13.60 23.39
CA VAL A 63 2.42 -13.46 21.95
C VAL A 63 3.32 -14.56 21.40
N CYS A 64 4.47 -14.82 22.02
CA CYS A 64 5.42 -15.87 21.57
C CYS A 64 4.89 -17.30 21.72
N THR A 65 3.77 -17.49 22.42
CA THR A 65 3.16 -18.81 22.63
C THR A 65 2.07 -19.09 21.60
N TYR A 66 1.33 -18.06 21.19
CA TYR A 66 0.15 -18.22 20.33
C TYR A 66 0.30 -17.64 18.93
N CYS A 67 1.22 -16.69 18.71
CA CYS A 67 1.36 -15.96 17.45
C CYS A 67 2.55 -16.40 16.60
N THR A 68 3.21 -17.52 16.96
CA THR A 68 4.42 -17.99 16.29
C THR A 68 4.20 -18.31 14.81
N GLU A 69 3.07 -18.92 14.48
CA GLU A 69 2.72 -19.25 13.09
C GLU A 69 2.54 -17.99 12.23
N GLU A 70 1.84 -16.98 12.75
CA GLU A 70 1.65 -15.71 12.05
C GLU A 70 2.98 -14.95 11.87
N TYR A 71 3.87 -15.03 12.87
CA TYR A 71 5.21 -14.47 12.77
C TYR A 71 6.07 -15.20 11.72
N ILE A 72 6.04 -16.53 11.69
CA ILE A 72 6.76 -17.33 10.68
C ILE A 72 6.26 -16.99 9.28
N SER A 73 4.93 -16.94 9.10
CA SER A 73 4.29 -16.59 7.83
C SER A 73 4.73 -15.22 7.33
N LEU A 74 4.67 -14.20 8.20
CA LEU A 74 5.14 -12.85 7.90
C LEU A 74 6.63 -12.84 7.48
N LYS A 75 7.50 -13.52 8.23
CA LYS A 75 8.93 -13.59 7.93
C LYS A 75 9.25 -14.34 6.65
N GLN A 76 8.48 -15.37 6.30
CA GLN A 76 8.63 -16.07 5.02
C GLN A 76 8.28 -15.17 3.83
N ILE A 77 7.23 -14.36 3.95
CA ILE A 77 6.83 -13.41 2.90
C ILE A 77 7.87 -12.29 2.78
N GLU A 78 8.33 -11.72 3.90
CA GLU A 78 9.41 -10.72 3.93
C GLU A 78 10.68 -11.23 3.25
N TYR A 79 11.09 -12.47 3.53
CA TYR A 79 12.23 -13.09 2.86
C TYR A 79 12.05 -13.23 1.35
N LYS A 80 10.85 -13.62 0.90
CA LYS A 80 10.52 -13.72 -0.54
C LYS A 80 10.53 -12.34 -1.21
N LEU A 81 9.98 -11.32 -0.55
CA LEU A 81 9.99 -9.93 -0.99
C LEU A 81 11.40 -9.39 -1.20
N HIS A 82 12.33 -9.65 -0.29
CA HIS A 82 13.72 -9.24 -0.47
C HIS A 82 14.39 -9.88 -1.69
N LYS A 83 13.99 -11.10 -2.03
CA LYS A 83 14.54 -11.91 -3.14
C LYS A 83 13.78 -11.75 -4.47
N LEU A 84 12.82 -10.83 -4.55
CA LEU A 84 12.11 -10.50 -5.78
C LEU A 84 13.01 -9.65 -6.71
N GLU A 85 14.00 -10.32 -7.31
CA GLU A 85 14.95 -9.74 -8.27
C GLU A 85 14.52 -9.96 -9.72
N ASP A 86 13.74 -11.02 -10.00
CA ASP A 86 13.32 -11.40 -11.36
C ASP A 86 12.10 -10.62 -11.87
N LEU A 87 11.39 -9.91 -10.99
CA LEU A 87 10.20 -9.15 -11.33
C LEU A 87 10.47 -7.66 -11.28
N SER A 88 10.24 -7.03 -12.43
CA SER A 88 10.46 -5.60 -12.63
C SER A 88 9.12 -4.88 -12.77
N SER A 89 9.02 -3.73 -12.13
CA SER A 89 7.97 -2.73 -12.33
C SER A 89 8.07 -2.14 -13.74
N ARG A 90 7.06 -1.37 -14.17
CA ARG A 90 6.95 -0.77 -15.51
C ARG A 90 8.19 0.06 -15.92
N ASP A 91 8.90 0.63 -14.95
CA ASP A 91 10.11 1.43 -15.16
C ASP A 91 11.42 0.61 -15.13
N ASN A 92 11.35 -0.72 -15.27
CA ASN A 92 12.52 -1.63 -15.23
C ASN A 92 13.28 -1.61 -13.89
N ILE A 93 12.59 -1.19 -12.82
CA ILE A 93 13.07 -1.23 -11.44
C ILE A 93 12.53 -2.51 -10.81
N THR A 94 13.37 -3.27 -10.10
CA THR A 94 12.96 -4.50 -9.40
C THR A 94 11.89 -4.19 -8.34
N CYS A 95 10.92 -5.09 -8.19
CA CYS A 95 9.86 -4.93 -7.19
C CYS A 95 10.44 -4.79 -5.78
N ASN A 96 11.54 -5.50 -5.43
CA ASN A 96 12.16 -5.36 -4.11
C ASN A 96 12.54 -3.89 -3.81
N ARG A 97 13.03 -3.17 -4.82
CA ARG A 97 13.57 -1.82 -4.67
C ARG A 97 12.44 -0.81 -4.54
N VAL A 98 11.39 -0.97 -5.34
CA VAL A 98 10.17 -0.16 -5.20
C VAL A 98 9.55 -0.37 -3.80
N ILE A 99 9.48 -1.61 -3.34
CA ILE A 99 8.83 -1.97 -2.07
C ILE A 99 9.60 -1.46 -0.86
N TYR A 100 10.92 -1.67 -0.80
CA TYR A 100 11.73 -1.35 0.38
C TYR A 100 12.37 0.04 0.36
N GLU A 101 12.64 0.63 -0.82
CA GLU A 101 13.25 1.98 -0.90
C GLU A 101 12.20 3.08 -1.11
N SER A 102 11.07 2.78 -1.77
CA SER A 102 10.06 3.80 -2.13
C SER A 102 8.77 3.71 -1.32
N TYR A 103 8.52 2.60 -0.62
CA TYR A 103 7.29 2.39 0.15
C TYR A 103 7.56 2.24 1.65
N LEU A 104 6.52 2.52 2.45
CA LEU A 104 6.56 2.56 3.92
C LEU A 104 6.90 1.23 4.61
N ILE A 105 7.20 0.15 3.88
CA ILE A 105 7.66 -1.12 4.48
C ILE A 105 9.05 -0.93 5.11
N SER A 106 9.82 0.07 4.69
CA SER A 106 11.08 0.47 5.34
C SER A 106 10.91 0.81 6.83
N TYR A 107 9.72 1.25 7.28
CA TYR A 107 9.46 1.58 8.68
C TYR A 107 9.27 0.34 9.57
N VAL A 108 9.09 -0.84 8.97
CA VAL A 108 8.92 -2.10 9.70
C VAL A 108 10.26 -2.84 9.88
N SER A 109 11.33 -2.42 9.18
CA SER A 109 12.64 -3.06 9.19
C SER A 109 13.68 -2.45 10.16
N GLU A 110 13.32 -1.42 10.93
CA GLU A 110 14.13 -0.91 12.07
C GLU A 110 13.83 -1.68 13.37
#